data_AF-A0A352NI29-F1
#
_entry.id   AF-A0A352NI29-F1
#
_cell.length_a   1.000
_cell.length_b   1.000
_cell.length_c   1.000
_cell.angle_alpha   90.00
_cell.angle_beta   90.00
_cell.angle_gamma   90.00
#
_symmetry.space_group_name_H-M   'P 1'
#
loop_
_entity.id
_entity.type
_entity.pdbx_description
1 polymer ?
#
loop_
_entity_poly.entity_id
_entity_poly.type
_entity_poly.pdbx_seq_one_letter_code
_entity_poly.pdbx_strand_id
1 'polypeptide(L)' 'EEHPGVAEAAVIGVQHPLKGQVIKAFIIPEEGHDPDKQELFYFLKDRLAGYKLPEAFVFTSELPRGASGKILKRLLQ' A
#
# COMPACT_ATOMS: atom_id res chain seq x y z
N GLU A 1 5.08 -8.71 -10.88
CA GLU A 1 6.33 -8.79 -10.11
C GLU A 1 6.15 -8.08 -8.79
N GLU A 2 6.78 -8.60 -7.75
CA GLU A 2 6.68 -8.12 -6.37
C GLU A 2 7.93 -7.32 -6.00
N HIS A 3 7.79 -6.38 -5.06
CA HIS A 3 8.91 -5.59 -4.58
C HIS A 3 9.65 -6.38 -3.49
N PRO A 4 10.97 -6.60 -3.58
CA PRO A 4 11.68 -7.47 -2.64
C PRO A 4 11.69 -6.93 -1.20
N GLY A 5 11.64 -5.61 -1.03
CA GLY A 5 11.54 -4.97 0.30
C GLY A 5 10.16 -4.96 0.94
N VAL A 6 9.13 -5.58 0.32
CA VAL A 6 7.75 -5.58 0.83
C VAL A 6 7.29 -7.00 1.11
N ALA A 7 7.10 -7.33 2.39
CA ALA A 7 6.52 -8.61 2.80
C ALA A 7 5.03 -8.67 2.45
N GLU A 8 4.28 -7.63 2.80
CA GLU A 8 2.84 -7.57 2.54
C GLU A 8 2.35 -6.16 2.25
N ALA A 9 1.30 -6.06 1.43
CA ALA A 9 0.66 -4.79 1.13
C ALA A 9 -0.88 -4.90 1.06
N ALA A 10 -1.56 -3.85 1.52
CA ALA A 10 -2.98 -3.65 1.31
C ALA A 10 -3.25 -2.27 0.74
N VAL A 11 -4.17 -2.19 -0.24
CA VAL A 11 -4.60 -0.91 -0.82
C VAL A 11 -6.09 -0.70 -0.62
N ILE A 12 -6.45 0.55 -0.31
CA ILE A 12 -7.83 1.04 -0.22
C ILE A 12 -7.96 2.39 -0.95
N GLY A 13 -9.19 2.71 -1.34
CA GLY A 13 -9.55 4.06 -1.75
C GLY A 13 -9.89 4.90 -0.51
N VAL A 14 -9.31 6.10 -0.40
CA VAL A 14 -9.61 7.06 0.66
C VAL A 14 -10.15 8.35 0.06
N GLN A 15 -11.02 9.03 0.79
CA GLN A 15 -11.60 10.30 0.35
C GLN A 15 -10.49 11.35 0.19
N HIS A 16 -10.47 12.02 -0.96
CA HIS A 16 -9.57 13.13 -1.24
C HIS A 16 -10.39 14.38 -1.54
N PRO A 17 -10.06 15.55 -0.95
CA PRO A 17 -10.87 16.75 -1.05
C PRO A 17 -11.04 17.25 -2.49
N LEU A 18 -10.04 17.03 -3.35
CA LEU A 18 -10.03 17.53 -4.73
C LEU A 18 -10.29 16.45 -5.79
N LYS A 19 -9.99 15.19 -5.48
CA LYS A 19 -9.96 14.09 -6.46
C LYS A 19 -11.09 13.09 -6.26
N GLY A 20 -11.95 13.31 -5.27
CA GLY A 20 -12.96 12.35 -4.84
C GLY A 20 -12.32 11.20 -4.07
N GLN A 21 -11.62 10.30 -4.75
CA GLN A 21 -10.92 9.19 -4.11
C GLN A 21 -9.49 9.05 -4.65
N VAL A 22 -8.57 8.70 -3.75
CA VAL A 22 -7.18 8.36 -4.09
C VAL A 22 -6.82 7.02 -3.47
N ILE A 23 -5.80 6.37 -4.05
CA ILE A 23 -5.32 5.08 -3.55
C ILE A 23 -4.34 5.34 -2.41
N LYS A 24 -4.56 4.65 -1.29
CA LYS A 24 -3.65 4.60 -0.14
C LYS A 24 -3.17 3.17 0.04
N ALA A 25 -1.85 3.00 0.14
CA ALA A 25 -1.19 1.74 0.36
C ALA A 25 -0.68 1.62 1.80
N PHE A 26 -0.91 0.46 2.40
CA PHE A 26 -0.37 0.03 3.68
C PHE A 26 0.65 -1.05 3.42
N ILE A 27 1.86 -0.86 3.92
CA ILE A 27 3.03 -1.65 3.59
C ILE A 27 3.60 -2.24 4.87
N ILE A 28 3.77 -3.55 4.90
CA ILE A 28 4.63 -4.23 5.86
C ILE A 28 5.98 -4.45 5.16
N PRO A 29 7.06 -3.79 5.60
CA PRO A 29 8.40 -4.03 5.09
C PRO A 29 8.82 -5.50 5.26
N GLU A 30 9.61 -6.00 4.32
CA GLU A 30 10.31 -7.26 4.46
C GLU A 30 11.38 -7.17 5.57
N GLU A 31 11.67 -8.27 6.25
CA GLU A 31 12.68 -8.26 7.31
C GLU A 31 14.05 -7.80 6.77
N GLY A 32 14.71 -6.91 7.51
CA GLY A 32 16.00 -6.33 7.10
C GLY A 32 15.93 -5.31 5.95
N HIS A 33 14.73 -4.98 5.47
CA HIS A 33 14.51 -3.95 4.46
C HIS A 33 13.80 -2.73 5.05
N ASP A 34 14.09 -1.56 4.50
CA ASP A 34 13.44 -0.29 4.85
C ASP A 34 13.09 0.48 3.58
N PRO A 35 12.10 -0.02 2.79
CA PRO A 35 11.75 0.63 1.54
C PRO A 35 11.10 1.98 1.82
N ASP A 36 11.45 2.99 1.04
CA ASP A 36 10.84 4.30 1.17
C ASP A 36 9.70 4.53 0.18
N LYS A 37 8.97 5.64 0.36
CA LYS A 37 7.81 5.97 -0.50
C LYS A 37 8.21 6.23 -1.95
N GLN A 38 9.39 6.80 -2.19
CA GLN A 38 9.86 7.12 -3.54
C GLN A 38 10.24 5.84 -4.27
N GLU A 39 10.99 4.95 -3.62
CA GLU A 39 11.35 3.63 -4.13
C GLU A 39 10.10 2.85 -4.56
N LEU A 40 9.11 2.73 -3.66
CA LEU A 40 7.86 2.04 -3.96
C LEU A 40 7.08 2.71 -5.09
N PHE A 41 7.04 4.05 -5.11
CA PHE A 41 6.38 4.79 -6.17
C PHE A 41 7.04 4.54 -7.53
N TYR A 42 8.36 4.62 -7.63
CA TYR A 42 9.09 4.39 -8.88
C TYR A 42 8.97 2.93 -9.34
N PHE A 43 9.05 1.98 -8.41
CA PHE A 43 8.78 0.57 -8.71
C PHE A 43 7.41 0.38 -9.37
N LEU A 44 6.38 1.05 -8.84
CA LEU A 44 5.02 0.96 -9.37
C LEU A 44 4.81 1.80 -10.65
N LYS A 45 5.49 2.93 -10.80
CA LYS A 45 5.29 3.89 -11.89
C LYS A 45 5.50 3.27 -13.27
N ASP A 46 6.50 2.41 -13.42
CA ASP A 46 6.80 1.77 -14.70
C ASP A 46 5.90 0.55 -14.96
N ARG A 47 5.09 0.15 -13.99
CA ARG A 47 4.27 -1.08 -14.01
C ARG A 47 2.77 -0.80 -14.03
N LEU A 48 2.34 0.37 -13.57
CA LEU A 48 0.94 0.75 -13.43
C LEU A 48 0.64 2.05 -14.16
N ALA A 49 -0.58 2.16 -14.67
CA ALA A 49 -1.10 3.44 -15.15
C ALA A 49 -1.16 4.45 -14.00
N GLY A 50 -0.91 5.73 -14.28
CA GLY A 50 -0.75 6.77 -13.25
C GLY A 50 -1.91 6.86 -12.24
N TYR A 51 -3.15 6.65 -12.68
CA TYR A 51 -4.33 6.68 -11.80
C TYR A 51 -4.43 5.47 -10.84
N LYS A 52 -3.61 4.43 -11.04
CA LYS A 52 -3.50 3.26 -10.16
C LYS A 52 -2.36 3.38 -9.15
N LEU A 53 -1.56 4.44 -9.24
CA LEU A 53 -0.46 4.66 -8.30
C LEU A 53 -1.03 5.16 -6.97
N PRO A 54 -0.61 4.58 -5.82
CA PRO A 54 -0.94 5.13 -4.52
C PRO A 54 -0.39 6.55 -4.36
N GLU A 55 -1.22 7.46 -3.83
CA GLU A 55 -0.79 8.82 -3.48
C GLU A 55 -0.24 8.87 -2.05
N ALA A 56 -0.62 7.90 -1.22
CA ALA A 56 -0.16 7.79 0.15
C ALA A 56 0.32 6.37 0.44
N PHE A 57 1.46 6.29 1.13
CA PHE A 57 2.04 5.05 1.63
C PHE A 57 2.15 5.17 3.16
N VAL A 58 1.66 4.14 3.85
CA VAL A 58 1.71 4.00 5.30
C VAL A 58 2.46 2.71 5.62
N PHE A 59 3.54 2.83 6.36
CA PHE A 59 4.29 1.68 6.85
C PHE A 59 3.69 1.24 8.18
N THR A 60 3.43 -0.06 8.32
CA THR A 60 2.80 -0.66 9.50
C THR A 60 3.47 -2.00 9.80
N SER A 61 3.49 -2.39 11.08
CA SER A 61 3.98 -3.70 11.49
C SER A 61 2.95 -4.82 11.24
N GLU A 62 1.68 -4.48 11.09
CA GLU A 62 0.61 -5.46 10.87
C GLU A 62 -0.54 -4.90 10.02
N LEU A 63 -1.29 -5.84 9.42
CA LEU A 63 -2.54 -5.57 8.72
C LEU A 63 -3.69 -6.27 9.44
N PRO A 64 -4.85 -5.62 9.61
CA PRO A 64 -5.97 -6.21 10.33
C PRO A 64 -6.50 -7.42 9.57
N ARG A 65 -6.65 -8.56 10.25
CA ARG A 65 -7.12 -9.82 9.66
C ARG A 65 -8.37 -10.34 10.38
N GLY A 66 -9.22 -11.02 9.61
CA GLY A 66 -10.35 -11.77 10.16
C GLY A 66 -9.93 -13.16 10.60
N ALA A 67 -10.86 -13.91 11.18
CA ALA A 67 -10.64 -15.29 11.63
C ALA A 67 -10.16 -16.25 10.51
N SER A 68 -10.39 -15.91 9.24
CA SER A 68 -9.91 -16.67 8.08
C SER A 68 -8.53 -16.24 7.57
N GLY A 69 -7.83 -15.33 8.27
CA GLY A 69 -6.52 -14.80 7.88
C GLY A 69 -6.56 -13.74 6.76
N LYS A 70 -7.73 -13.47 6.18
CA LYS A 70 -7.90 -12.43 5.14
C LYS A 70 -7.81 -11.03 5.73
N ILE A 71 -7.15 -10.14 5.00
CA ILE A 71 -7.05 -8.72 5.36
C ILE A 71 -8.44 -8.07 5.33
N LEU A 72 -8.81 -7.43 6.42
CA LEU A 72 -10.06 -6.69 6.59
C LEU A 72 -9.88 -5.24 6.17
N LYS A 73 -9.89 -4.98 4.86
CA LYS A 73 -9.70 -3.63 4.28
C LYS A 73 -10.61 -2.54 4.87
N ARG A 74 -11.82 -2.91 5.34
CA ARG A 74 -12.76 -1.99 6.00
C ARG A 74 -12.26 -1.40 7.33
N LEU A 75 -11.25 -2.01 7.94
CA LEU A 75 -10.64 -1.56 9.19
C LEU A 75 -9.42 -0.65 8.95
N LEU A 76 -9.01 -0.48 7.69
CA LEU A 76 -7.93 0.42 7.29
C LEU A 76 -8.50 1.83 7.02
N GLN A 77 -7.71 2.88 7.31
CA GLN A 77 -8.07 4.30 7.15
C GLN A 77 -6.93 5.11 6.56
#